data_AF-A0A838RKS5-F1
#
_entry.id   AF-A0A838RKS5-F1
#
_cell.length_a   1.000
_cell.length_b   1.000
_cell.length_c   1.000
_cell.angle_alpha   90.00
_cell.angle_beta   90.00
_cell.angle_gamma   90.00
#
_symmetry.space_group_name_H-M   'P 1'
#
loop_
_entity.id
_entity.type
_entity.pdbx_description
1 polymer ?
#
loop_
_entity_poly.entity_id
_entity_poly.type
_entity_poly.pdbx_seq_one_letter_code
_entity_poly.pdbx_strand_id
1 'polypeptide(L)' 'MDSTLTTLVSPYGGTLVDLLVSEDRREETKAYATHLPSIQLSERAVCDLELLATGGFSPLDRFMG' A
#
# COMPACT_ATOMS: atom_id res chain seq x y z
N MET A 1 -17.71 -25.38 27.00
CA MET A 1 -16.75 -25.22 25.89
C MET A 1 -16.72 -23.74 25.57
N ASP A 2 -15.78 -23.04 26.19
CA ASP A 2 -15.64 -21.58 26.07
C ASP A 2 -14.68 -21.32 24.90
N SER A 3 -15.23 -21.00 23.74
CA SER A 3 -14.43 -20.59 22.58
C SER A 3 -13.95 -19.17 22.84
N THR A 4 -12.71 -19.02 23.28
CA THR A 4 -12.04 -17.72 23.35
C THR A 4 -11.98 -17.13 21.94
N LEU A 5 -12.94 -16.25 21.62
CA LEU A 5 -13.01 -15.51 20.38
C LEU A 5 -11.69 -14.74 20.21
N THR A 6 -10.83 -15.24 19.34
CA THR A 6 -9.57 -14.58 19.00
C THR A 6 -9.92 -13.43 18.06
N THR A 7 -10.18 -12.26 18.63
CA THR A 7 -10.43 -11.03 17.87
C THR A 7 -9.15 -10.62 17.15
N LEU A 8 -9.20 -10.53 15.82
CA LEU A 8 -8.08 -9.99 15.04
C LEU A 8 -7.83 -8.54 15.45
N VAL A 9 -6.54 -8.19 15.61
CA VAL A 9 -6.12 -6.81 15.85
C VAL A 9 -6.51 -5.92 14.67
N SER A 10 -7.03 -4.73 14.98
CA SER A 10 -7.35 -3.75 13.94
C SER A 10 -6.07 -3.09 13.40
N PRO A 11 -6.06 -2.67 12.12
CA PRO A 11 -4.95 -1.90 11.57
C PRO A 11 -4.67 -0.65 12.40
N TYR A 12 -3.40 -0.24 12.45
CA TYR A 12 -3.02 1.01 13.11
C TYR A 12 -3.67 2.21 12.40
N GLY A 13 -4.32 3.10 13.16
CA GLY A 13 -5.17 4.16 12.60
C GLY A 13 -6.61 3.72 12.30
N GLY A 14 -6.97 2.47 12.55
CA GLY A 14 -8.34 1.95 12.49
C GLY A 14 -8.79 1.47 11.11
N THR A 15 -8.06 1.75 10.05
CA THR A 15 -8.34 1.29 8.68
C THR A 15 -7.04 0.89 8.00
N LEU A 16 -7.07 -0.23 7.27
CA LEU A 16 -5.94 -0.67 6.44
C LEU A 16 -5.90 0.22 5.20
N VAL A 17 -4.77 0.89 4.98
CA VAL A 17 -4.54 1.65 3.75
C VAL A 17 -4.22 0.68 2.63
N ASP A 18 -4.95 0.75 1.53
CA ASP A 18 -4.67 0.00 0.29
C ASP A 18 -4.48 1.02 -0.84
N LEU A 19 -3.26 1.07 -1.40
CA LEU A 19 -2.91 1.99 -2.49
C LEU A 19 -2.82 1.29 -3.84
N LEU A 20 -3.17 0.00 -3.91
CA LEU A 20 -3.21 -0.69 -5.19
C LEU A 20 -4.37 -0.15 -6.02
N VAL A 21 -4.08 0.10 -7.29
CA VAL A 21 -5.14 0.42 -8.25
C VAL A 21 -6.01 -0.81 -8.49
N SER A 22 -7.30 -0.57 -8.64
CA SER A 22 -8.26 -1.60 -9.02
C SER A 22 -7.89 -2.24 -10.37
N GLU A 23 -8.24 -3.51 -10.56
CA GLU A 23 -7.83 -4.29 -11.74
C GLU A 23 -8.28 -3.63 -13.06
N ASP A 24 -9.48 -3.05 -13.08
CA ASP A 24 -10.07 -2.36 -14.23
C ASP A 24 -9.27 -1.12 -14.66
N ARG A 25 -8.57 -0.46 -13.72
CA ARG A 25 -7.77 0.75 -13.98
C ARG A 25 -6.29 0.46 -14.16
N ARG A 26 -5.87 -0.81 -14.07
CA ARG A 26 -4.45 -1.19 -14.08
C ARG A 26 -3.75 -0.82 -15.38
N GLU A 27 -4.38 -1.11 -16.52
CA GLU A 27 -3.80 -0.83 -17.85
C GLU A 27 -3.73 0.67 -18.13
N GLU A 28 -4.81 1.40 -17.85
CA GLU A 28 -4.88 2.86 -18.00
C GLU A 28 -3.80 3.55 -17.15
N THR A 29 -3.72 3.19 -15.86
CA THR A 29 -2.73 3.77 -14.93
C THR A 29 -1.31 3.48 -15.41
N LYS A 30 -1.04 2.26 -15.87
CA LYS A 30 0.28 1.88 -16.40
C LYS A 30 0.62 2.67 -17.66
N ALA A 31 -0.32 2.87 -18.57
CA ALA A 31 -0.12 3.66 -19.78
C ALA A 31 0.18 5.13 -19.43
N TYR A 32 -0.64 5.73 -18.56
CA TYR A 32 -0.43 7.09 -18.08
C TYR A 32 0.95 7.28 -17.43
N ALA A 33 1.39 6.34 -16.60
CA ALA A 33 2.69 6.40 -15.93
C ALA A 33 3.88 6.47 -16.90
N THR A 34 3.76 5.95 -18.13
CA THR A 34 4.83 6.04 -19.14
C THR A 34 5.12 7.46 -19.62
N HIS A 35 4.18 8.40 -19.40
CA HIS A 35 4.32 9.80 -19.77
C HIS A 35 4.87 10.68 -18.64
N LEU A 36 5.09 10.12 -17.45
CA LEU A 36 5.56 10.86 -16.28
C LEU A 36 7.09 10.79 -16.16
N PRO A 37 7.73 11.79 -15.52
CA PRO A 37 9.13 11.68 -15.12
C PRO A 37 9.36 10.44 -14.25
N SER A 38 10.40 9.68 -14.57
CA SER A 38 10.76 8.45 -13.85
C SER A 38 11.92 8.68 -12.89
N ILE A 39 11.85 8.08 -11.71
CA ILE A 39 12.95 8.01 -10.75
C ILE A 39 13.25 6.54 -10.49
N GLN A 40 14.53 6.15 -10.62
CA GLN A 40 14.96 4.80 -10.27
C GLN A 40 15.06 4.67 -8.74
N LEU A 41 14.29 3.74 -8.18
CA LEU A 41 14.36 3.44 -6.75
C LEU A 41 15.53 2.50 -6.44
N SER A 42 16.11 2.67 -5.25
CA SER A 42 17.01 1.69 -4.65
C SER A 42 16.20 0.49 -4.13
N GLU A 43 16.86 -0.65 -3.92
CA GLU A 43 16.20 -1.85 -3.36
C GLU A 43 15.50 -1.57 -2.03
N ARG A 44 16.16 -0.80 -1.15
CA ARG A 44 15.58 -0.41 0.13
C ARG A 44 14.30 0.42 -0.05
N ALA A 45 14.31 1.38 -0.98
CA ALA A 45 13.15 2.22 -1.24
C ALA A 45 12.00 1.44 -1.90
N VAL A 46 12.29 0.36 -2.64
CA VAL A 46 11.27 -0.55 -3.16
C VAL A 46 10.56 -1.27 -2.01
N CYS A 47 11.27 -1.74 -0.99
CA CYS A 47 10.63 -2.35 0.19
C CYS A 47 9.69 -1.37 0.90
N ASP A 48 10.12 -0.12 1.06
CA ASP A 48 9.29 0.91 1.70
C ASP A 48 8.05 1.24 0.82
N LEU A 49 8.19 1.25 -0.51
CA LEU A 49 7.06 1.39 -1.45
C LEU A 49 6.06 0.22 -1.34
N GLU A 50 6.54 -1.01 -1.21
CA GLU A 50 5.69 -2.20 -1.06
C GLU A 50 4.91 -2.19 0.27
N LEU A 51 5.56 -1.83 1.37
CA LEU A 51 4.91 -1.69 2.68
C LEU A 51 3.86 -0.57 2.68
N LEU A 52 4.12 0.52 1.97
CA LEU A 52 3.14 1.58 1.77
C LEU A 52 1.96 1.09 0.92
N ALA A 53 2.24 0.43 -0.22
CA ALA A 53 1.22 0.00 -1.16
C ALA A 53 0.23 -1.00 -0.58
N THR A 54 0.72 -1.89 0.29
CA THR A 54 -0.04 -2.99 0.90
C THR A 54 -0.59 -2.67 2.29
N GLY A 55 -0.37 -1.47 2.81
CA GLY A 55 -0.91 -1.03 4.10
C GLY A 55 -0.09 -1.44 5.32
N GLY A 56 1.09 -2.03 5.14
CA GLY A 56 2.04 -2.32 6.23
C GLY A 56 2.48 -1.07 7.00
N PHE A 57 2.38 0.11 6.39
CA PHE A 57 2.63 1.40 7.02
C PHE A 57 1.38 2.20 7.40
N SER A 58 0.19 1.59 7.40
CA SER A 58 -1.03 2.28 7.86
C SER A 58 -0.79 3.02 9.19
N PRO A 59 -1.16 4.30 9.31
CA PRO A 59 -2.06 5.06 8.43
C PRO A 59 -1.37 5.83 7.30
N LEU A 60 -0.08 5.63 7.04
CA LEU A 60 0.62 6.34 5.98
C LEU A 60 0.08 5.96 4.59
N ASP A 61 -0.17 6.98 3.78
CA ASP A 61 -0.70 6.87 2.41
C ASP A 61 0.25 7.49 1.35
N ARG A 62 1.44 7.94 1.78
CA ARG A 62 2.49 8.54 0.96
C ARG A 62 3.85 8.50 1.66
N PHE A 63 4.93 8.69 0.89
CA PHE A 63 6.25 8.98 1.46
C PHE A 63 6.21 10.31 2.24
N MET A 64 6.92 10.35 3.37
CA MET A 64 7.07 11.56 4.17
C MET A 64 8.08 12.52 3.51
N GLY A 65 7.82 13.83 3.61
CA GLY A 65 8.66 14.89 3.08
C GLY A 65 9.09 15.89 4.14
#